data_AF-A0A2S9FFB8-F1
#
_entry.id   AF-A0A2S9FFB8-F1
#
_cell.length_a   1.000
_cell.length_b   1.000
_cell.length_c   1.000
_cell.angle_alpha   90.00
_cell.angle_beta   90.00
_cell.angle_gamma   90.00
#
_symmetry.space_group_name_H-M   'P 1'
#
loop_
_entity.id
_entity.type
_entity.pdbx_description
1 polymer ?
#
loop_
_entity_poly.entity_id
_entity_poly.type
_entity_poly.pdbx_seq_one_letter_code
_entity_poly.pdbx_strand_id
1 'polypeptide(L)' 'LSPMTPFERKIVHDAVAGVQGVRSESEGVEPSRRVVILVD' A
#
# COMPACT_ATOMS: atom_id res chain seq x y z
N LEU A 1 -6.24 -2.26 2.42
CA LEU A 1 -7.09 -1.22 1.79
C LEU A 1 -7.89 -1.83 0.63
N SER A 2 -8.91 -1.17 0.11
CA SER A 2 -9.60 -1.62 -1.11
C SER A 2 -8.66 -1.62 -2.33
N PRO A 3 -8.88 -2.46 -3.36
CA PRO A 3 -8.10 -2.40 -4.59
C PRO A 3 -8.16 -1.02 -5.24
N MET A 4 -7.04 -0.59 -5.83
CA MET A 4 -6.86 0.75 -6.39
C MET A 4 -5.84 0.72 -7.52
N THR A 5 -5.78 1.76 -8.34
CA THR A 5 -4.86 1.87 -9.47
C THR A 5 -3.39 1.84 -9.01
N PRO A 6 -2.43 1.48 -9.89
CA PRO A 6 -1.01 1.57 -9.56
C PRO A 6 -0.57 2.94 -9.05
N PHE A 7 -1.16 4.03 -9.58
CA PHE A 7 -0.87 5.39 -9.17
C PHE A 7 -1.34 5.67 -7.73
N GLU A 8 -2.58 5.30 -7.39
CA GLU A 8 -3.10 5.44 -6.03
C GLU A 8 -2.30 4.61 -5.03
N ARG A 9 -1.87 3.39 -5.40
CA ARG A 9 -1.00 2.58 -4.53
C ARG A 9 0.32 3.28 -4.24
N LYS A 10 0.92 3.93 -5.24
CA LYS A 10 2.16 4.70 -5.04
C LYS A 10 1.95 5.86 -4.07
N ILE A 11 0.85 6.60 -4.18
CA ILE A 11 0.53 7.68 -3.23
C ILE A 11 0.45 7.13 -1.80
N VAL A 12 -0.22 5.99 -1.60
CA VAL A 12 -0.31 5.36 -0.27
C VAL A 12 1.08 4.92 0.22
N HIS A 13 1.89 4.30 -0.63
CA HIS A 13 3.25 3.89 -0.28
C HIS A 13 4.10 5.09 0.15
N ASP A 14 4.08 6.18 -0.62
CA ASP A 14 4.83 7.40 -0.32
C ASP A 14 4.35 8.06 0.97
N ALA A 15 3.04 8.03 1.26
CA ALA A 15 2.47 8.54 2.50
C ALA A 15 2.88 7.68 3.73
N VAL A 16 2.89 6.35 3.59
CA VAL A 16 3.25 5.42 4.68
C VAL A 16 4.76 5.47 4.98
N ALA A 17 5.62 5.71 3.99
CA ALA A 17 7.07 5.75 4.16
C ALA A 17 7.57 6.78 5.18
N GLY A 18 6.77 7.82 5.48
CA GLY A 18 7.08 8.83 6.49
C GLY A 18 6.66 8.47 7.92
N VAL A 19 5.96 7.34 8.12
CA VAL A 19 5.42 6.94 9.42
C VAL A 19 6.33 5.88 10.05
N GLN A 20 6.82 6.14 11.25
CA GLN A 20 7.70 5.19 11.96
C GLN A 20 6.91 3.98 12.49
N GLY A 21 7.54 2.80 12.45
CA GLY A 21 7.00 1.56 13.00
C GLY A 21 5.96 0.87 12.13
N VAL A 22 5.80 1.30 10.87
CA VAL A 22 4.95 0.67 9.89
C VAL A 22 5.61 0.65 8.52
N ARG A 23 5.23 -0.33 7.71
CA ARG A 23 5.61 -0.45 6.30
C ARG A 23 4.41 -0.81 5.46
N SER A 24 4.47 -0.48 4.17
CA SER A 24 3.41 -0.80 3.21
C SER A 24 3.88 -1.79 2.16
N GLU A 25 2.99 -2.72 1.78
CA GLU A 25 3.22 -3.69 0.71
C GLU A 25 2.03 -3.74 -0.25
N SER A 26 2.27 -4.08 -1.51
CA SER A 26 1.22 -4.32 -2.51
C SER A 26 0.99 -5.82 -2.67
N GLU A 27 -0.16 -6.31 -2.24
CA GLU A 27 -0.53 -7.73 -2.27
C GLU A 27 -1.63 -8.02 -3.31
N GLY A 28 -1.64 -9.27 -3.80
CA GLY A 28 -2.60 -9.77 -4.78
C GLY A 28 -2.23 -9.42 -6.23
N VAL A 29 -3.15 -9.75 -7.12
CA VAL A 29 -3.05 -9.52 -8.57
C VAL A 29 -4.25 -8.72 -9.06
N GLU A 30 -4.08 -7.98 -10.15
CA GLU A 30 -5.15 -7.18 -10.76
C GLU A 30 -6.36 -8.06 -11.15
N PRO A 31 -7.61 -7.59 -10.91
CA PRO A 31 -7.98 -6.27 -10.41
C PRO A 31 -8.00 -6.15 -8.87
N SER A 32 -7.76 -7.25 -8.14
CA SER A 32 -7.86 -7.30 -6.67
C SER A 32 -6.60 -6.82 -5.94
N ARG A 33 -5.58 -6.34 -6.67
CA ARG A 33 -4.32 -5.88 -6.08
C ARG A 33 -4.53 -4.63 -5.22
N ARG A 34 -3.99 -4.65 -4.01
CA ARG A 34 -4.25 -3.64 -2.98
C ARG A 34 -3.02 -3.38 -2.12
N VAL A 35 -3.00 -2.24 -1.43
CA VAL A 35 -1.99 -1.96 -0.41
C VAL A 35 -2.43 -2.53 0.95
N VAL A 36 -1.51 -3.19 1.63
CA VAL A 36 -1.58 -3.56 3.05
C VAL A 36 -0.55 -2.75 3.83
N ILE A 37 -0.86 -2.48 5.09
CA ILE A 37 0.04 -1.80 6.03
C ILE A 37 0.36 -2.81 7.12
N LEU A 38 1.64 -3.02 7.36
CA LEU A 38 2.17 -3.95 8.34
C LEU A 38 2.85 -3.14 9.43
N VAL A 39 2.70 -3.56 10.68
CA VAL A 39 3.47 -3.02 11.81
C VAL A 39 4.83 -3.71 11.80
N ASP A 40 5.89 -2.93 12.01
CA ASP A 40 7.26 -3.45 12.11
C ASP A 40 7.46 -4.31 13.37
#